data_AF-A0A2E5HPH1-F1
#
_entry.id   AF-A0A2E5HPH1-F1
#
_cell.length_a   1.000
_cell.length_b   1.000
_cell.length_c   1.000
_cell.angle_alpha   90.00
_cell.angle_beta   90.00
_cell.angle_gamma   90.00
#
_symmetry.space_group_name_H-M   'P 1'
#
loop_
_entity.id
_entity.type
_entity.pdbx_description
1 polymer ?
#
loop_
_entity_poly.entity_id
_entity_poly.type
_entity_poly.pdbx_seq_one_letter_code
_entity_poly.pdbx_strand_id
1 'polypeptide(L)'
;MQDKTIEMLALNLKMLGRSSTKNVLVTTGRPQDKERMLPTIQRLADDRSIRLFATPGTSAFLSERGIANTTLHKIADGREPNIRSMLREDKFDLVVNILTGNHDYDERSDSNLIRSLCITNQIPLVTDVDVAIMTVAEMLDRKARGAQERGAPWDMRREFMRLVEQRGGFANHHAHFDKAYLINMENLRLGQVDMQKKWTLYRYLKENYSHDDLVERISRGVEVMLAQGVTHCRSFIDADSLVGLKPIQAALEVRERYKEQIHLEFAVQPLEGVLDPATREVFVEACALADIVGGLPSRDRPRPEAHLDFIMSLARELNKPVDVHIDQENNPDERETELLALKTIEHGLQGRVRGVHAISLGAKHPIEQNRIIELVKDAGMQIIVCPSAALSMKQLDRPSPLLHNSIAPVARLLERDVDVALGVDNIHDLFMPLVDGDMWFECRVLMEACRLYDLEAVADIACNTRGFVTA
;
A
#
# COMPACT_ATOMS: atom_id res chain seq x y z
N MET A 1 -1.71 12.69 4.72
CA MET A 1 -0.80 13.56 5.51
C MET A 1 -1.27 14.99 5.38
N GLN A 2 -1.83 15.56 6.46
CA GLN A 2 -2.18 16.99 6.50
C GLN A 2 -0.96 17.86 6.20
N ASP A 3 -1.25 19.02 5.60
CA ASP A 3 -0.37 20.05 5.03
C ASP A 3 0.72 20.53 6.01
N LYS A 4 1.75 19.71 6.22
CA LYS A 4 2.93 20.09 7.01
C LYS A 4 3.85 20.90 6.11
N THR A 5 4.19 22.11 6.52
CA THR A 5 5.16 22.96 5.81
C THR A 5 6.46 22.20 5.56
N ILE A 6 7.09 22.41 4.41
CA ILE A 6 8.39 21.80 4.04
C ILE A 6 9.43 21.97 5.16
N GLU A 7 9.39 23.10 5.86
CA GLU A 7 10.25 23.40 7.02
C GLU A 7 10.06 22.41 8.18
N MET A 8 8.82 22.01 8.48
CA MET A 8 8.55 20.99 9.50
C MET A 8 9.00 19.60 9.04
N LEU A 9 8.85 19.27 7.76
CA LEU A 9 9.33 18.00 7.21
C LEU A 9 10.87 17.93 7.22
N ALA A 10 11.53 19.03 6.86
CA ALA A 10 12.98 19.16 6.88
C ALA A 10 13.55 19.10 8.31
N LEU A 11 12.90 19.78 9.28
CA LEU A 11 13.22 19.63 10.70
C LEU A 11 13.13 18.16 11.11
N ASN A 12 12.00 17.48 10.83
CA ASN A 12 11.83 16.07 11.18
C ASN A 12 12.94 15.20 10.58
N LEU A 13 13.34 15.44 9.32
CA LEU A 13 14.41 14.69 8.66
C LEU A 13 15.79 14.96 9.28
N LYS A 14 16.13 16.22 9.57
CA LYS A 14 17.38 16.59 10.27
C LYS A 14 17.47 15.90 11.63
N MET A 15 16.35 15.78 12.33
CA MET A 15 16.28 15.11 13.64
C MET A 15 16.41 13.58 13.56
N LEU A 16 16.08 12.95 12.43
CA LEU A 16 16.21 11.49 12.21
C LEU A 16 17.65 11.01 11.96
N GLY A 17 18.59 11.92 11.66
CA GLY A 17 19.99 11.58 11.39
C GLY A 17 20.68 10.92 12.60
N ARG A 18 20.92 9.61 12.53
CA ARG A 18 21.41 8.76 13.63
C ARG A 18 22.89 8.93 14.01
N SER A 19 23.68 9.78 13.33
CA SER A 19 25.16 9.78 13.43
C SER A 19 25.81 11.05 14.02
N SER A 20 25.07 12.11 14.33
CA SER A 20 25.66 13.31 14.94
C SER A 20 25.08 13.58 16.32
N THR A 21 25.95 13.95 17.27
CA THR A 21 25.48 14.57 18.52
C THR A 21 24.67 15.81 18.15
N LYS A 22 23.44 15.91 18.64
CA LYS A 22 22.51 16.99 18.30
C LYS A 22 22.74 18.18 19.21
N ASN A 23 22.92 19.37 18.65
CA ASN A 23 23.17 20.57 19.43
C ASN A 23 21.86 21.36 19.51
N VAL A 24 21.33 21.52 20.72
CA VAL A 24 20.06 22.22 20.96
C VAL A 24 20.35 23.47 21.78
N LEU A 25 19.95 24.64 21.28
CA LEU A 25 20.00 25.88 22.03
C LEU A 25 18.64 26.15 22.68
N VAL A 26 18.63 26.32 24.01
CA VAL A 26 17.45 26.74 24.76
C VAL A 26 17.71 28.11 25.36
N THR A 27 16.90 29.09 24.97
CA THR A 27 16.85 30.39 25.60
C THR A 27 15.42 30.70 26.00
N THR A 28 15.21 30.76 27.32
CA THR A 28 13.89 30.98 27.92
C THR A 28 13.96 32.23 28.78
N GLY A 29 13.09 33.17 28.47
CA GLY A 29 13.11 34.48 29.10
C GLY A 29 12.49 34.49 30.51
N ARG A 30 11.17 34.28 30.59
CA ARG A 30 10.41 34.48 31.82
C ARG A 30 10.67 33.34 32.82
N PRO A 31 10.76 33.62 34.14
CA PRO A 31 10.86 32.58 35.17
C PRO A 31 9.74 31.53 35.09
N GLN A 32 8.52 31.95 34.73
CA GLN A 32 7.37 31.05 34.55
C GLN A 32 7.56 30.09 33.38
N ASP A 33 8.09 30.56 32.24
CA ASP A 33 8.36 29.72 31.08
C ASP A 33 9.54 28.76 31.34
N LYS A 34 10.55 29.21 32.10
CA LYS A 34 11.67 28.39 32.58
C LYS A 34 11.17 27.20 33.40
N GLU A 35 10.29 27.44 34.37
CA GLU A 35 9.68 26.39 35.19
C GLU A 35 8.80 25.44 34.36
N ARG A 36 7.97 25.98 33.45
CA ARG A 36 7.14 25.15 32.56
C ARG A 36 7.96 24.25 31.65
N MET A 37 9.08 24.73 31.13
CA MET A 37 9.95 23.96 30.25
C MET A 37 10.89 23.00 30.98
N LEU A 38 11.07 23.15 32.30
CA LEU A 38 12.05 22.38 33.07
C LEU A 38 11.93 20.86 32.89
N PRO A 39 10.74 20.22 32.96
CA PRO A 39 10.62 18.77 32.76
C PRO A 39 11.10 18.34 31.37
N THR A 40 10.80 19.15 30.35
CA THR A 40 11.18 18.90 28.97
C THR A 40 12.70 19.07 28.76
N ILE A 41 13.29 20.11 29.36
CA ILE A 41 14.74 20.36 29.27
C ILE A 41 15.52 19.28 30.03
N GLN A 42 15.02 18.80 31.17
CA GLN A 42 15.61 17.68 31.89
C GLN A 42 15.68 16.44 31.00
N ARG A 43 14.56 16.09 30.34
CA ARG A 43 14.52 14.94 29.42
C ARG A 43 15.51 15.10 28.25
N LEU A 44 15.73 16.32 27.75
CA LEU A 44 16.76 16.59 26.73
C LEU A 44 18.17 16.35 27.26
N ALA A 45 18.47 16.85 28.47
CA ALA A 45 19.78 16.75 29.08
C ALA A 45 20.16 15.31 29.47
N ASP A 46 19.16 14.49 29.83
CA ASP A 46 19.36 13.07 30.14
C ASP A 46 19.75 12.24 28.90
N ASP A 47 19.46 12.74 27.68
CA ASP A 47 19.85 12.07 26.44
C ASP A 47 21.30 12.40 26.05
N ARG A 48 22.18 11.40 26.19
CA ARG A 48 23.61 11.51 25.87
C ARG A 48 23.95 11.84 24.41
N SER A 49 22.98 11.75 23.49
CA SER A 49 23.15 12.16 22.10
C SER A 49 22.85 13.64 21.86
N ILE A 50 22.43 14.38 22.89
CA ILE A 50 22.08 15.80 22.83
C ILE A 50 23.12 16.59 23.63
N ARG A 51 23.63 17.67 23.03
CA ARG A 51 24.39 18.72 23.72
C ARG A 51 23.48 19.91 23.90
N LEU A 52 23.18 20.22 25.14
CA LEU A 52 22.34 21.35 25.50
C LEU A 52 23.18 22.62 25.64
N PHE A 53 22.77 23.67 24.94
CA PHE A 53 23.35 25.00 25.03
C PHE A 53 22.31 25.98 25.57
N ALA A 54 22.76 26.98 26.33
CA ALA A 54 21.86 27.95 26.94
C ALA A 54 22.47 29.35 27.03
N THR A 55 21.64 30.38 26.94
CA THR A 55 22.02 31.77 27.24
C THR A 55 22.35 31.93 28.73
N PRO A 56 23.15 32.93 29.18
CA PRO A 56 23.66 32.98 30.55
C PRO A 56 22.56 32.89 31.63
N GLY A 57 21.46 33.62 31.46
CA GLY A 57 20.33 33.59 32.39
C GLY A 57 19.52 32.29 32.36
N THR A 58 19.53 31.56 31.25
CA THR A 58 18.91 30.22 31.15
C THR A 58 19.85 29.17 31.73
N SER A 59 21.14 29.29 31.44
CA SER A 59 22.21 28.40 31.90
C SER A 59 22.35 28.41 33.43
N ALA A 60 22.31 29.59 34.06
CA ALA A 60 22.31 29.71 35.52
C ALA A 60 21.13 28.95 36.15
N PHE A 61 19.92 29.18 35.63
CA PHE A 61 18.70 28.51 36.09
C PHE A 61 18.77 26.97 35.98
N LEU A 62 19.34 26.46 34.89
CA LEU A 62 19.52 25.02 34.66
C LEU A 62 20.60 24.43 35.56
N SER A 63 21.74 25.11 35.70
CA SER A 63 22.87 24.68 36.52
C SER A 63 22.52 24.64 38.01
N GLU A 64 21.74 25.60 38.51
CA GLU A 64 21.19 25.59 39.88
C GLU A 64 20.35 24.34 40.19
N ARG A 65 19.76 23.73 39.15
CA ARG A 65 18.92 22.52 39.24
C ARG A 65 19.67 21.24 38.84
N GLY A 66 20.99 21.32 38.66
CA GLY A 66 21.82 20.16 38.34
C GLY A 66 21.75 19.69 36.88
N ILE A 67 21.19 20.50 35.97
CA ILE A 67 21.08 20.15 34.54
C ILE A 67 22.36 20.57 33.81
N ALA A 68 23.09 19.58 33.29
CA ALA A 68 24.30 19.82 32.51
C ALA A 68 23.98 20.56 31.21
N ASN A 69 24.66 21.70 30.98
CA ASN A 69 24.49 22.52 29.79
C ASN A 69 25.76 23.33 29.51
N THR A 70 25.92 23.79 28.26
CA THR A 70 27.02 24.69 27.86
C THR A 70 26.51 26.12 27.75
N THR A 71 27.06 27.04 28.54
CA THR A 71 26.71 28.46 28.45
C THR A 71 27.26 29.06 27.15
N LEU A 72 26.42 29.77 26.40
CA LEU A 72 26.83 30.59 25.26
C LEU A 72 26.74 32.07 25.62
N HIS A 73 27.82 32.79 25.40
CA HIS A 73 27.87 34.22 25.69
C HIS A 73 27.05 35.03 24.67
N LYS A 74 26.49 36.15 25.14
CA LYS A 74 25.76 37.10 24.29
C LYS A 74 26.75 37.75 23.31
N ILE A 75 26.24 38.18 22.17
CA ILE A 75 27.06 38.69 21.07
C ILE A 75 27.74 40.01 21.44
N ALA A 76 27.11 40.79 22.32
CA ALA A 76 27.65 42.03 22.88
C ALA A 76 28.90 41.82 23.77
N ASP A 77 29.11 40.62 24.31
CA ASP A 77 30.15 40.37 25.33
C ASP A 77 31.54 40.07 24.74
N GLY A 78 31.65 39.81 23.42
CA GLY A 78 32.92 39.56 22.72
C GLY A 78 33.68 38.29 23.13
N ARG A 79 33.10 37.44 23.99
CA ARG A 79 33.70 36.18 24.48
C ARG A 79 33.27 34.98 23.64
N GLU A 80 34.12 33.96 23.54
CA GLU A 80 33.80 32.68 22.88
C GLU A 80 33.63 31.54 23.90
N PRO A 81 32.75 30.55 23.67
CA PRO A 81 31.85 30.42 22.52
C PRO A 81 30.65 31.39 22.59
N ASN A 82 30.37 32.14 21.52
CA ASN A 82 29.17 32.97 21.41
C ASN A 82 28.13 32.41 20.44
N ILE A 83 26.90 32.90 20.62
CA ILE A 83 25.72 32.48 19.86
C ILE A 83 25.89 32.73 18.36
N ARG A 84 26.56 33.83 17.96
CA ARG A 84 26.77 34.18 16.55
C ARG A 84 27.74 33.23 15.86
N SER A 85 28.85 32.88 16.50
CA SER A 85 29.86 31.96 15.97
C SER A 85 29.25 30.56 15.77
N MET A 86 28.48 30.08 16.74
CA MET A 86 27.81 28.78 16.65
C MET A 86 26.65 28.75 15.63
N LEU A 87 25.88 29.84 15.48
CA LEU A 87 24.81 29.93 14.48
C LEU A 87 25.35 30.07 13.04
N ARG A 88 26.50 30.72 12.84
CA ARG A 88 27.13 30.89 11.52
C ARG A 88 27.83 29.63 11.00
N GLU A 89 28.25 28.75 11.90
CA GLU A 89 28.88 27.47 11.57
C GLU A 89 27.86 26.34 11.36
N ASP A 90 26.56 26.66 11.28
CA ASP A 90 25.44 25.72 11.12
C ASP A 90 25.42 24.60 12.17
N LYS A 91 25.86 24.93 13.39
CA LYS A 91 26.11 23.94 14.44
C LYS A 91 24.87 23.59 15.26
N PHE A 92 23.71 24.23 15.09
CA PHE A 92 22.50 23.90 15.87
C PHE A 92 21.48 23.12 15.04
N ASP A 93 20.98 22.02 15.61
CA ASP A 93 19.90 21.23 15.03
C ASP A 93 18.52 21.80 15.41
N LEU A 94 18.42 22.51 16.54
CA LEU A 94 17.19 23.15 17.03
C LEU A 94 17.52 24.35 17.91
N VAL A 95 16.76 25.44 17.75
CA VAL A 95 16.80 26.62 18.62
C VAL A 95 15.41 26.85 19.22
N VAL A 96 15.30 26.79 20.54
CA VAL A 96 14.13 27.22 21.30
C VAL A 96 14.40 28.62 21.85
N ASN A 97 13.70 29.63 21.33
CA ASN A 97 13.87 31.03 21.70
C ASN A 97 12.56 31.72 22.11
N ILE A 98 12.27 31.64 23.41
CA ILE A 98 11.06 32.18 24.05
C ILE A 98 11.36 33.55 24.64
N LEU A 99 10.64 34.57 24.17
CA LEU A 99 10.84 35.95 24.61
C LEU A 99 10.45 36.17 26.08
N THR A 100 11.19 37.06 26.74
CA THR A 100 10.90 37.59 28.09
C THR A 100 9.65 38.48 28.14
N GLY A 101 9.29 39.13 27.03
CA GLY A 101 8.26 40.17 27.01
C GLY A 101 8.66 41.48 27.72
N ASN A 102 9.85 41.54 28.31
CA ASN A 102 10.38 42.75 28.92
C ASN A 102 11.00 43.66 27.84
N HIS A 103 10.71 44.95 27.94
CA HIS A 103 11.19 46.00 27.03
C HIS A 103 12.65 46.41 27.28
N ASP A 104 13.52 45.47 27.65
CA ASP A 104 14.95 45.79 27.78
C ASP A 104 15.61 45.78 26.39
N TYR A 105 16.32 46.86 26.07
CA TYR A 105 16.81 47.13 24.71
C TYR A 105 17.77 46.03 24.20
N ASP A 106 18.56 45.47 25.13
CA ASP A 106 19.57 44.44 24.85
C ASP A 106 18.96 43.04 24.61
N GLU A 107 17.85 42.69 25.27
CA GLU A 107 17.21 41.39 25.02
C GLU A 107 16.45 41.37 23.68
N ARG A 108 15.90 42.52 23.30
CA ARG A 108 15.16 42.66 22.03
C ARG A 108 16.10 42.60 20.84
N SER A 109 17.30 43.19 20.95
CA SER A 109 18.32 43.16 19.89
C SER A 109 18.92 41.74 19.73
N ASP A 110 19.31 41.08 20.82
CA ASP A 110 19.84 39.72 20.80
C ASP A 110 18.82 38.69 20.30
N SER A 111 17.57 38.77 20.76
CA SER A 111 16.52 37.82 20.34
C SER A 111 16.17 37.97 18.87
N ASN A 112 16.09 39.20 18.35
CA ASN A 112 15.86 39.46 16.94
C ASN A 112 17.01 38.93 16.08
N LEU A 113 18.25 39.07 16.54
CA LEU A 113 19.43 38.58 15.86
C LEU A 113 19.47 37.04 15.82
N ILE A 114 19.18 36.36 16.93
CA ILE A 114 19.07 34.88 16.97
C ILE A 114 18.04 34.41 15.95
N ARG A 115 16.87 35.03 15.92
CA ARG A 115 15.79 34.64 15.00
C ARG A 115 16.16 34.89 13.54
N SER A 116 16.73 36.05 13.25
CA SER A 116 17.22 36.38 11.90
C SER A 116 18.26 35.38 11.42
N LEU A 117 19.23 35.02 12.28
CA LEU A 117 20.25 34.04 11.95
C LEU A 117 19.68 32.63 11.78
N CYS A 118 18.68 32.23 12.57
CA CYS A 118 18.01 30.94 12.38
C CYS A 118 17.32 30.88 11.01
N ILE A 119 16.64 31.95 10.60
CA ILE A 119 15.99 32.03 9.29
C ILE A 119 17.04 31.99 8.17
N THR A 120 18.09 32.81 8.26
CA THR A 120 19.15 32.87 7.24
C THR A 120 19.88 31.53 7.07
N ASN A 121 20.14 30.82 8.17
CA ASN A 121 20.86 29.54 8.14
C ASN A 121 19.92 28.32 8.09
N GLN A 122 18.61 28.52 7.93
CA GLN A 122 17.62 27.42 7.89
C GLN A 122 17.70 26.48 9.11
N ILE A 123 17.93 27.07 10.28
CA ILE A 123 17.94 26.38 11.57
C ILE A 123 16.52 26.43 12.14
N PRO A 124 15.91 25.28 12.48
CA PRO A 124 14.59 25.24 13.07
C PRO A 124 14.50 26.07 14.36
N LEU A 125 13.50 26.94 14.41
CA LEU A 125 13.30 27.91 15.48
C LEU A 125 11.91 27.75 16.07
N VAL A 126 11.83 27.52 17.38
CA VAL A 126 10.57 27.50 18.13
C VAL A 126 10.53 28.69 19.07
N THR A 127 9.47 29.49 18.98
CA THR A 127 9.35 30.75 19.74
C THR A 127 8.26 30.74 20.79
N ASP A 128 7.43 29.70 20.80
CA ASP A 128 6.32 29.50 21.73
C ASP A 128 6.62 28.31 22.68
N VAL A 129 6.19 28.45 23.93
CA VAL A 129 6.49 27.46 24.99
C VAL A 129 5.77 26.13 24.80
N ASP A 130 4.50 26.16 24.40
CA ASP A 130 3.69 24.96 24.24
C ASP A 130 4.14 24.20 23.00
N VAL A 131 4.43 24.93 21.91
CA VAL A 131 5.04 24.34 20.71
C VAL A 131 6.41 23.73 21.02
N ALA A 132 7.24 24.38 21.84
CA ALA A 132 8.55 23.84 22.23
C ALA A 132 8.43 22.53 23.02
N ILE A 133 7.52 22.49 23.99
CA ILE A 133 7.27 21.29 24.80
C ILE A 133 6.82 20.14 23.89
N MET A 134 5.84 20.37 23.02
CA MET A 134 5.33 19.35 22.09
C MET A 134 6.42 18.86 21.13
N THR A 135 7.20 19.78 20.55
CA THR A 135 8.26 19.46 19.58
C THR A 135 9.33 18.57 20.21
N VAL A 136 9.75 18.88 21.43
CA VAL A 136 10.76 18.11 22.14
C VAL A 136 10.23 16.77 22.65
N ALA A 137 9.00 16.72 23.17
CA ALA A 137 8.38 15.47 23.59
C ALA A 137 8.30 14.47 22.43
N GLU A 138 7.83 14.92 21.26
CA GLU A 138 7.74 14.09 20.06
C GLU A 138 9.12 13.61 19.58
N MET A 139 10.14 14.48 19.64
CA MET A 139 11.52 14.13 19.30
C MET A 139 12.06 12.98 20.16
N LEU A 140 11.79 13.00 21.46
CA LEU A 140 12.26 11.97 22.41
C LEU A 140 11.43 10.68 22.31
N ASP A 141 10.11 10.78 22.19
CA ASP A 141 9.21 9.61 22.16
C ASP A 141 9.39 8.79 20.87
N ARG A 142 9.68 9.44 19.72
CA ARG A 142 10.00 8.75 18.46
C ARG A 142 11.26 7.90 18.55
N LYS A 143 12.25 8.33 19.35
CA LYS A 143 13.48 7.58 19.56
C LYS A 143 13.25 6.35 20.43
N ALA A 144 12.35 6.44 21.42
CA ALA A 144 11.92 5.29 22.21
C ALA A 144 11.17 4.25 21.35
N ARG A 145 10.32 4.70 20.42
CA ARG A 145 9.66 3.82 19.43
C ARG A 145 10.63 3.23 18.40
N GLY A 146 11.72 3.92 18.12
CA GLY A 146 12.79 3.51 17.19
C GLY A 146 13.98 2.80 17.84
N ALA A 147 13.89 2.38 19.11
CA ALA A 147 14.93 1.65 19.84
C ALA A 147 15.05 0.20 19.32
N GLN A 148 15.49 0.08 18.09
CA GLN A 148 15.87 -1.16 17.43
C GLN A 148 17.13 -1.73 18.10
N GLU A 149 17.23 -3.05 18.19
CA GLU A 149 18.42 -3.77 18.67
C GLU A 149 19.69 -3.19 18.03
N ARG A 150 20.65 -2.82 18.87
CA ARG A 150 21.93 -2.24 18.44
C ARG A 150 22.66 -3.25 17.52
N GLY A 151 22.62 -3.05 16.20
CA GLY A 151 23.51 -3.76 15.28
C GLY A 151 22.99 -4.03 13.86
N ALA A 152 21.68 -4.11 13.62
CA ALA A 152 21.16 -4.39 12.28
C ALA A 152 20.75 -3.10 11.54
N PRO A 153 21.05 -2.96 10.23
CA PRO A 153 20.51 -1.87 9.42
C PRO A 153 18.97 -1.95 9.38
N TRP A 154 18.32 -0.81 9.21
CA TRP A 154 16.88 -0.76 9.03
C TRP A 154 16.50 -1.49 7.73
N ASP A 155 15.50 -2.36 7.79
CA ASP A 155 15.04 -3.19 6.69
C ASP A 155 13.52 -3.07 6.55
N MET A 156 13.08 -2.44 5.45
CA MET A 156 11.67 -2.23 5.14
C MET A 156 10.91 -3.55 5.02
N ARG A 157 11.53 -4.58 4.40
CA ARG A 157 10.88 -5.88 4.23
C ARG A 157 10.60 -6.50 5.58
N ARG A 158 11.59 -6.51 6.47
CA ARG A 158 11.43 -7.06 7.83
C ARG A 158 10.30 -6.36 8.59
N GLU A 159 10.23 -5.03 8.53
CA GLU A 159 9.17 -4.29 9.21
C GLU A 159 7.79 -4.57 8.63
N PHE A 160 7.69 -4.65 7.30
CA PHE A 160 6.44 -4.99 6.64
C PHE A 160 5.98 -6.42 6.96
N MET A 161 6.88 -7.40 6.94
CA MET A 161 6.54 -8.78 7.30
C MET A 161 6.06 -8.90 8.76
N ARG A 162 6.59 -8.09 9.68
CA ARG A 162 6.10 -8.01 11.06
C ARG A 162 4.64 -7.51 11.10
N LEU A 163 4.30 -6.52 10.29
CA LEU A 163 2.93 -6.01 10.16
C LEU A 163 1.98 -7.06 9.60
N VAL A 164 2.43 -7.85 8.62
CA VAL A 164 1.67 -8.94 8.02
C VAL A 164 1.39 -10.05 9.05
N GLU A 165 2.41 -10.46 9.81
CA GLU A 165 2.27 -11.46 10.87
C GLU A 165 1.29 -10.99 11.95
N GLN A 166 1.37 -9.72 12.36
CA GLN A 166 0.45 -9.12 13.35
C GLN A 166 -1.01 -9.07 12.87
N ARG A 167 -1.22 -9.01 11.55
CA ARG A 167 -2.55 -9.03 10.93
C ARG A 167 -3.04 -10.45 10.60
N GLY A 168 -2.30 -11.49 10.95
CA GLY A 168 -2.71 -12.89 10.77
C GLY A 168 -2.30 -13.51 9.43
N GLY A 169 -1.31 -12.94 8.74
CA GLY A 169 -0.76 -13.47 7.48
C GLY A 169 -1.35 -12.81 6.23
N PHE A 170 -0.84 -13.20 5.08
CA PHE A 170 -1.29 -12.67 3.78
C PHE A 170 -2.64 -13.26 3.36
N ALA A 171 -3.35 -12.52 2.52
CA ALA A 171 -4.55 -12.97 1.82
C ALA A 171 -4.40 -12.72 0.32
N ASN A 172 -4.47 -13.78 -0.49
CA ASN A 172 -4.40 -13.71 -1.94
C ASN A 172 -5.81 -13.83 -2.53
N HIS A 173 -6.38 -12.74 -3.05
CA HIS A 173 -7.73 -12.73 -3.60
C HIS A 173 -7.84 -13.19 -5.05
N HIS A 174 -6.71 -13.35 -5.75
CA HIS A 174 -6.74 -13.71 -7.16
C HIS A 174 -5.52 -14.50 -7.60
N ALA A 175 -5.76 -15.66 -8.21
CA ALA A 175 -4.76 -16.50 -8.88
C ALA A 175 -5.41 -17.37 -9.96
N HIS A 176 -4.60 -18.07 -10.77
CA HIS A 176 -5.05 -19.12 -11.71
C HIS A 176 -4.17 -20.37 -11.58
N PHE A 177 -4.38 -21.16 -10.52
CA PHE A 177 -3.54 -22.30 -10.22
C PHE A 177 -3.72 -23.50 -11.18
N ASP A 178 -4.89 -23.63 -11.79
CA ASP A 178 -5.18 -24.65 -12.82
C ASP A 178 -4.35 -24.47 -14.10
N LYS A 179 -3.71 -23.32 -14.27
CA LYS A 179 -2.88 -22.94 -15.43
C LYS A 179 -1.43 -22.67 -15.05
N ALA A 180 -1.13 -22.71 -13.76
CA ALA A 180 0.19 -22.35 -13.27
C ALA A 180 1.25 -23.35 -13.77
N TYR A 181 2.49 -22.88 -13.89
CA TYR A 181 3.67 -23.69 -14.21
C TYR A 181 3.66 -24.39 -15.57
N LEU A 182 2.88 -23.88 -16.53
CA LEU A 182 2.86 -24.40 -17.91
C LEU A 182 4.02 -23.86 -18.77
N ILE A 183 4.73 -22.83 -18.30
CA ILE A 183 5.83 -22.23 -19.03
C ILE A 183 7.15 -23.01 -18.88
N ASN A 184 7.89 -23.14 -19.97
CA ASN A 184 9.24 -23.68 -20.02
C ASN A 184 10.06 -22.98 -21.13
N MET A 185 11.33 -23.34 -21.27
CA MET A 185 12.22 -22.69 -22.26
C MET A 185 11.79 -22.89 -23.72
N GLU A 186 11.03 -23.95 -24.03
CA GLU A 186 10.57 -24.24 -25.39
C GLU A 186 9.39 -23.34 -25.77
N ASN A 187 8.48 -23.08 -24.82
CA ASN A 187 7.27 -22.30 -25.07
C ASN A 187 7.34 -20.83 -24.58
N LEU A 188 8.38 -20.42 -23.85
CA LEU A 188 8.55 -19.06 -23.32
C LEU A 188 8.35 -17.96 -24.38
N ARG A 189 8.84 -18.19 -25.61
CA ARG A 189 8.70 -17.23 -26.72
C ARG A 189 7.25 -17.00 -27.12
N LEU A 190 6.36 -17.96 -26.89
CA LEU A 190 4.93 -17.82 -27.15
C LEU A 190 4.27 -16.81 -26.21
N GLY A 191 4.88 -16.49 -25.06
CA GLY A 191 4.40 -15.44 -24.15
C GLY A 191 4.47 -14.02 -24.72
N GLN A 192 5.15 -13.79 -25.86
CA GLN A 192 5.31 -12.47 -26.49
C GLN A 192 4.19 -12.09 -27.46
N VAL A 193 3.21 -12.99 -27.70
CA VAL A 193 2.07 -12.71 -28.58
C VAL A 193 0.97 -11.92 -27.86
N ASP A 194 0.06 -11.30 -28.61
CA ASP A 194 -1.05 -10.53 -28.03
C ASP A 194 -2.06 -11.42 -27.30
N MET A 195 -2.79 -10.85 -26.34
CA MET A 195 -3.68 -11.57 -25.43
C MET A 195 -4.68 -12.50 -26.14
N GLN A 196 -5.27 -12.04 -27.24
CA GLN A 196 -6.21 -12.83 -28.05
C GLN A 196 -5.58 -14.11 -28.62
N LYS A 197 -4.30 -14.05 -29.03
CA LYS A 197 -3.57 -15.22 -29.52
C LYS A 197 -3.23 -16.18 -28.39
N LYS A 198 -2.88 -15.66 -27.20
CA LYS A 198 -2.63 -16.48 -26.01
C LYS A 198 -3.86 -17.31 -25.64
N TRP A 199 -5.05 -16.72 -25.73
CA TRP A 199 -6.31 -17.45 -25.51
C TRP A 199 -6.46 -18.66 -26.44
N THR A 200 -6.19 -18.48 -27.74
CA THR A 200 -6.21 -19.60 -28.70
C THR A 200 -5.16 -20.65 -28.38
N LEU A 201 -3.94 -20.25 -28.01
CA LEU A 201 -2.86 -21.18 -27.63
C LEU A 201 -3.25 -22.03 -26.42
N TYR A 202 -3.96 -21.45 -25.45
CA TYR A 202 -4.42 -22.16 -24.27
C TYR A 202 -5.39 -23.29 -24.57
N ARG A 203 -6.20 -23.18 -25.64
CA ARG A 203 -7.09 -24.28 -26.06
C ARG A 203 -6.29 -25.54 -26.38
N TYR A 204 -5.14 -25.42 -27.04
CA TYR A 204 -4.26 -26.55 -27.35
C TYR A 204 -3.55 -27.11 -26.11
N LEU A 205 -3.23 -26.27 -25.12
CA LEU A 205 -2.65 -26.75 -23.85
C LEU A 205 -3.68 -27.57 -23.07
N LYS A 206 -4.93 -27.09 -23.02
CA LYS A 206 -6.06 -27.71 -22.32
C LYS A 206 -6.41 -29.11 -22.81
N GLU A 207 -6.24 -29.38 -24.10
CA GLU A 207 -6.51 -30.71 -24.69
C GLU A 207 -5.70 -31.84 -24.02
N ASN A 208 -4.54 -31.51 -23.44
CA ASN A 208 -3.66 -32.48 -22.79
C ASN A 208 -3.81 -32.54 -21.26
N TYR A 209 -4.79 -31.84 -20.68
CA TYR A 209 -4.96 -31.81 -19.22
C TYR A 209 -5.39 -33.19 -18.69
N SER A 210 -4.60 -33.74 -17.77
CA SER A 210 -5.00 -34.86 -16.92
C SER A 210 -5.42 -34.36 -15.55
N HIS A 211 -6.22 -35.16 -14.84
CA HIS A 211 -6.63 -34.82 -13.47
C HIS A 211 -5.42 -34.73 -12.53
N ASP A 212 -4.50 -35.69 -12.63
CA ASP A 212 -3.29 -35.74 -11.79
C ASP A 212 -2.38 -34.52 -12.01
N ASP A 213 -2.20 -34.09 -13.26
CA ASP A 213 -1.43 -32.88 -13.59
C ASP A 213 -2.07 -31.62 -12.99
N LEU A 214 -3.40 -31.49 -13.09
CA LEU A 214 -4.13 -30.38 -12.49
C LEU A 214 -3.97 -30.36 -10.96
N VAL A 215 -4.13 -31.51 -10.31
CA VAL A 215 -3.94 -31.64 -8.86
C VAL A 215 -2.51 -31.26 -8.45
N GLU A 216 -1.50 -31.70 -9.19
CA GLU A 216 -0.09 -31.38 -8.92
C GLU A 216 0.16 -29.86 -9.04
N ARG A 217 -0.26 -29.24 -10.15
CA ARG A 217 -0.03 -27.81 -10.41
C ARG A 217 -0.79 -26.92 -9.42
N ILE A 218 -2.02 -27.28 -9.09
CA ILE A 218 -2.81 -26.56 -8.09
C ILE A 218 -2.18 -26.71 -6.69
N SER A 219 -1.77 -27.92 -6.31
CA SER A 219 -1.09 -28.16 -5.02
C SER A 219 0.19 -27.35 -4.91
N ARG A 220 1.00 -27.28 -5.97
CA ARG A 220 2.24 -26.48 -6.01
C ARG A 220 1.96 -24.99 -5.80
N GLY A 221 0.91 -24.45 -6.44
CA GLY A 221 0.49 -23.06 -6.22
C GLY A 221 0.10 -22.78 -4.77
N VAL A 222 -0.67 -23.68 -4.17
CA VAL A 222 -1.07 -23.62 -2.75
C VAL A 222 0.14 -23.69 -1.82
N GLU A 223 1.10 -24.57 -2.08
CA GLU A 223 2.33 -24.69 -1.28
C GLU A 223 3.19 -23.43 -1.33
N VAL A 224 3.27 -22.76 -2.49
CA VAL A 224 3.94 -21.46 -2.61
C VAL A 224 3.25 -20.38 -1.75
N MET A 225 1.91 -20.39 -1.69
CA MET A 225 1.16 -19.48 -0.82
C MET A 225 1.41 -19.79 0.67
N LEU A 226 1.38 -21.05 1.05
CA LEU A 226 1.64 -21.50 2.43
C LEU A 226 3.05 -21.12 2.90
N ALA A 227 4.07 -21.31 2.06
CA ALA A 227 5.48 -21.07 2.39
C ALA A 227 5.79 -19.62 2.79
N GLN A 228 4.94 -18.67 2.41
CA GLN A 228 5.08 -17.25 2.71
C GLN A 228 4.06 -16.72 3.72
N GLY A 229 3.26 -17.60 4.33
CA GLY A 229 2.31 -17.24 5.38
C GLY A 229 0.97 -16.71 4.87
N VAL A 230 0.53 -17.12 3.68
CA VAL A 230 -0.85 -16.85 3.21
C VAL A 230 -1.82 -17.75 3.96
N THR A 231 -2.89 -17.16 4.49
CA THR A 231 -3.94 -17.88 5.24
C THR A 231 -5.24 -18.03 4.45
N HIS A 232 -5.47 -17.16 3.47
CA HIS A 232 -6.66 -17.18 2.61
C HIS A 232 -6.21 -17.03 1.16
N CYS A 233 -6.67 -17.91 0.28
CA CYS A 233 -6.33 -17.85 -1.12
C CYS A 233 -7.54 -18.18 -2.01
N ARG A 234 -7.72 -17.38 -3.06
CA ARG A 234 -8.73 -17.59 -4.08
C ARG A 234 -8.09 -17.79 -5.43
N SER A 235 -8.50 -18.85 -6.13
CA SER A 235 -8.07 -19.13 -7.50
C SER A 235 -9.27 -19.17 -8.42
N PHE A 236 -9.16 -18.52 -9.58
CA PHE A 236 -10.02 -18.81 -10.71
C PHE A 236 -9.62 -20.16 -11.30
N ILE A 237 -10.62 -20.92 -11.76
CA ILE A 237 -10.49 -22.26 -12.31
C ILE A 237 -11.30 -22.33 -13.60
N ASP A 238 -10.69 -22.77 -14.70
CA ASP A 238 -11.37 -22.86 -15.98
C ASP A 238 -12.49 -23.91 -15.99
N ALA A 239 -13.63 -23.52 -16.57
CA ALA A 239 -14.69 -24.44 -16.95
C ALA A 239 -15.24 -24.03 -18.33
N ASP A 240 -15.07 -24.92 -19.30
CA ASP A 240 -15.54 -24.73 -20.67
C ASP A 240 -15.80 -26.09 -21.35
N SER A 241 -16.29 -26.06 -22.58
CA SER A 241 -16.63 -27.27 -23.34
C SER A 241 -15.44 -28.18 -23.68
N LEU A 242 -14.19 -27.71 -23.56
CA LEU A 242 -12.99 -28.51 -23.82
C LEU A 242 -12.56 -29.31 -22.60
N VAL A 243 -12.52 -28.66 -21.43
CA VAL A 243 -12.01 -29.28 -20.18
C VAL A 243 -13.14 -29.82 -19.29
N GLY A 244 -14.39 -29.44 -19.57
CA GLY A 244 -15.55 -29.80 -18.76
C GLY A 244 -15.37 -29.35 -17.31
N LEU A 245 -15.72 -30.24 -16.37
CA LEU A 245 -15.60 -30.01 -14.93
C LEU A 245 -14.28 -30.52 -14.33
N LYS A 246 -13.36 -31.05 -15.16
CA LYS A 246 -12.11 -31.67 -14.69
C LYS A 246 -11.26 -30.72 -13.83
N PRO A 247 -11.05 -29.44 -14.20
CA PRO A 247 -10.24 -28.52 -13.39
C PRO A 247 -10.85 -28.23 -12.02
N ILE A 248 -12.17 -27.99 -11.94
CA ILE A 248 -12.84 -27.74 -10.66
C ILE A 248 -12.85 -28.98 -9.77
N GLN A 249 -13.00 -30.18 -10.34
CA GLN A 249 -12.91 -31.44 -9.59
C GLN A 249 -11.51 -31.62 -8.96
N ALA A 250 -10.44 -31.35 -9.72
CA ALA A 250 -9.07 -31.37 -9.22
C ALA A 250 -8.84 -30.31 -8.13
N ALA A 251 -9.35 -29.09 -8.33
CA ALA A 251 -9.24 -28.01 -7.35
C ALA A 251 -9.92 -28.35 -6.01
N LEU A 252 -11.12 -28.95 -6.06
CA LEU A 252 -11.85 -29.40 -4.87
C LEU A 252 -11.11 -30.50 -4.11
N GLU A 253 -10.45 -31.42 -4.82
CA GLU A 253 -9.60 -32.43 -4.20
C GLU A 253 -8.41 -31.78 -3.47
N VAL A 254 -7.75 -30.81 -4.09
CA VAL A 254 -6.66 -30.06 -3.45
C VAL A 254 -7.16 -29.30 -2.22
N ARG A 255 -8.34 -28.66 -2.30
CA ARG A 255 -8.92 -28.00 -1.12
C ARG A 255 -9.10 -28.96 0.05
N GLU A 256 -9.58 -30.17 -0.18
CA GLU A 256 -9.72 -31.16 0.89
C GLU A 256 -8.35 -31.55 1.49
N ARG A 257 -7.29 -31.65 0.67
CA ARG A 257 -5.92 -31.97 1.13
C ARG A 257 -5.33 -30.89 2.05
N TYR A 258 -5.63 -29.61 1.80
CA TYR A 258 -5.02 -28.48 2.51
C TYR A 258 -5.98 -27.72 3.44
N LYS A 259 -7.21 -28.21 3.66
CA LYS A 259 -8.26 -27.52 4.45
C LYS A 259 -7.86 -27.12 5.87
N GLU A 260 -6.93 -27.85 6.50
CA GLU A 260 -6.44 -27.56 7.85
C GLU A 260 -5.31 -26.52 7.89
N GLN A 261 -4.80 -26.11 6.72
CA GLN A 261 -3.61 -25.25 6.58
C GLN A 261 -3.94 -23.88 5.98
N ILE A 262 -4.90 -23.80 5.06
CA ILE A 262 -5.25 -22.57 4.33
C ILE A 262 -6.72 -22.60 3.90
N HIS A 263 -7.40 -21.45 3.98
CA HIS A 263 -8.75 -21.28 3.46
C HIS A 263 -8.70 -21.08 1.94
N LEU A 264 -9.22 -22.04 1.18
CA LEU A 264 -9.22 -22.01 -0.29
C LEU A 264 -10.62 -21.81 -0.85
N GLU A 265 -10.74 -20.82 -1.74
CA GLU A 265 -11.95 -20.58 -2.53
C GLU A 265 -11.67 -20.66 -4.03
N PHE A 266 -12.66 -21.13 -4.77
CA PHE A 266 -12.59 -21.22 -6.22
C PHE A 266 -13.68 -20.39 -6.89
N ALA A 267 -13.27 -19.61 -7.88
CA ALA A 267 -14.15 -18.92 -8.82
C ALA A 267 -14.09 -19.61 -10.18
N VAL A 268 -15.21 -19.66 -10.90
CA VAL A 268 -15.22 -20.25 -12.25
C VAL A 268 -14.78 -19.22 -13.29
N GLN A 269 -13.79 -19.53 -14.11
CA GLN A 269 -13.34 -18.66 -15.19
C GLN A 269 -14.07 -18.95 -16.51
N PRO A 270 -14.83 -18.00 -17.06
CA PRO A 270 -15.49 -18.15 -18.36
C PRO A 270 -14.61 -17.66 -19.53
N LEU A 271 -13.50 -18.37 -19.84
CA LEU A 271 -12.61 -17.96 -20.94
C LEU A 271 -13.28 -17.99 -22.31
N GLU A 272 -14.31 -18.81 -22.50
CA GLU A 272 -15.05 -18.90 -23.77
C GLU A 272 -16.35 -18.06 -23.77
N GLY A 273 -16.55 -17.22 -22.75
CA GLY A 273 -17.79 -16.47 -22.55
C GLY A 273 -18.92 -17.32 -21.94
N VAL A 274 -20.09 -16.71 -21.77
CA VAL A 274 -21.27 -17.34 -21.12
C VAL A 274 -22.56 -17.19 -21.92
N LEU A 275 -22.51 -16.56 -23.10
CA LEU A 275 -23.69 -16.39 -23.95
C LEU A 275 -23.90 -17.54 -24.93
N ASP A 276 -22.85 -18.29 -25.28
CA ASP A 276 -22.97 -19.49 -26.09
C ASP A 276 -23.59 -20.65 -25.26
N PRO A 277 -24.68 -21.29 -25.72
CA PRO A 277 -25.37 -22.32 -24.94
C PRO A 277 -24.48 -23.50 -24.52
N ALA A 278 -23.57 -23.96 -25.39
CA ALA A 278 -22.74 -25.13 -25.11
C ALA A 278 -21.74 -24.87 -23.99
N THR A 279 -21.11 -23.69 -23.98
CA THR A 279 -20.22 -23.27 -22.88
C THR A 279 -21.01 -22.93 -21.62
N ARG A 280 -22.20 -22.33 -21.77
CA ARG A 280 -23.05 -21.92 -20.64
C ARG A 280 -23.45 -23.09 -19.74
N GLU A 281 -23.81 -24.23 -20.31
CA GLU A 281 -24.23 -25.41 -19.52
C GLU A 281 -23.11 -25.86 -18.56
N VAL A 282 -21.89 -26.04 -19.10
CA VAL A 282 -20.72 -26.42 -18.30
C VAL A 282 -20.37 -25.36 -17.25
N PHE A 283 -20.48 -24.07 -17.61
CA PHE A 283 -20.23 -22.96 -16.69
C PHE A 283 -21.20 -22.99 -15.50
N VAL A 284 -22.49 -23.21 -15.73
CA VAL A 284 -23.51 -23.30 -14.67
C VAL A 284 -23.23 -24.48 -13.74
N GLU A 285 -22.89 -25.65 -14.29
CA GLU A 285 -22.53 -26.83 -13.51
C GLU A 285 -21.28 -26.59 -12.65
N ALA A 286 -20.24 -25.97 -13.21
CA ALA A 286 -19.04 -25.60 -12.47
C ALA A 286 -19.34 -24.59 -11.37
N CYS A 287 -20.19 -23.58 -11.64
CA CYS A 287 -20.58 -22.58 -10.64
C CYS A 287 -21.38 -23.19 -9.49
N ALA A 288 -22.12 -24.29 -9.72
CA ALA A 288 -22.79 -25.01 -8.65
C ALA A 288 -21.79 -25.66 -7.67
N LEU A 289 -20.61 -26.09 -8.16
CA LEU A 289 -19.54 -26.73 -7.38
C LEU A 289 -18.57 -25.72 -6.74
N ALA A 290 -18.27 -24.62 -7.41
CA ALA A 290 -17.34 -23.59 -6.97
C ALA A 290 -17.94 -22.66 -5.89
N ASP A 291 -17.13 -21.86 -5.20
CA ASP A 291 -17.62 -20.96 -4.16
C ASP A 291 -18.16 -19.64 -4.75
N ILE A 292 -17.67 -19.26 -5.94
CA ILE A 292 -17.87 -17.94 -6.54
C ILE A 292 -18.23 -18.08 -8.02
N VAL A 293 -19.19 -17.25 -8.46
CA VAL A 293 -19.49 -17.10 -9.89
C VAL A 293 -18.51 -16.09 -10.49
N GLY A 294 -17.66 -16.54 -11.42
CA GLY A 294 -16.72 -15.65 -12.08
C GLY A 294 -17.30 -14.96 -13.31
N GLY A 295 -16.66 -13.88 -13.77
CA GLY A 295 -17.07 -13.14 -14.96
C GLY A 295 -15.90 -12.63 -15.79
N LEU A 296 -16.11 -12.55 -17.10
CA LEU A 296 -15.17 -11.99 -18.07
C LEU A 296 -15.97 -11.34 -19.23
N PRO A 297 -16.63 -10.18 -19.00
CA PRO A 297 -17.53 -9.54 -19.95
C PRO A 297 -16.89 -9.22 -21.31
N SER A 298 -15.57 -9.03 -21.33
CA SER A 298 -14.79 -8.78 -22.56
C SER A 298 -14.91 -9.91 -23.59
N ARG A 299 -15.19 -11.15 -23.17
CA ARG A 299 -15.35 -12.31 -24.07
C ARG A 299 -16.65 -12.32 -24.85
N ASP A 300 -17.68 -11.69 -24.32
CA ASP A 300 -19.01 -11.66 -24.93
C ASP A 300 -19.31 -10.33 -25.62
N ARG A 301 -18.27 -9.52 -25.90
CA ARG A 301 -18.40 -8.31 -26.72
C ARG A 301 -19.01 -8.66 -28.09
N PRO A 302 -19.92 -7.82 -28.64
CA PRO A 302 -20.29 -6.48 -28.17
C PRO A 302 -21.44 -6.44 -27.15
N ARG A 303 -21.73 -7.54 -26.42
CA ARG A 303 -22.81 -7.61 -25.42
C ARG A 303 -22.30 -7.89 -24.00
N PRO A 304 -21.34 -7.11 -23.45
CA PRO A 304 -20.84 -7.31 -22.08
C PRO A 304 -21.92 -7.16 -21.01
N GLU A 305 -22.96 -6.36 -21.25
CA GLU A 305 -24.10 -6.18 -20.34
C GLU A 305 -24.86 -7.50 -20.16
N ALA A 306 -25.11 -8.23 -21.26
CA ALA A 306 -25.81 -9.51 -21.24
C ALA A 306 -24.99 -10.60 -20.51
N HIS A 307 -23.66 -10.53 -20.59
CA HIS A 307 -22.77 -11.39 -19.80
C HIS A 307 -22.97 -11.13 -18.31
N LEU A 308 -22.89 -9.87 -17.89
CA LEU A 308 -23.05 -9.48 -16.48
C LEU A 308 -24.44 -9.82 -15.95
N ASP A 309 -25.50 -9.56 -16.73
CA ASP A 309 -26.87 -9.91 -16.35
C ASP A 309 -27.05 -11.41 -16.09
N PHE A 310 -26.44 -12.24 -16.93
CA PHE A 310 -26.49 -13.69 -16.76
C PHE A 310 -25.76 -14.15 -15.50
N ILE A 311 -24.49 -13.75 -15.32
CA ILE A 311 -23.70 -14.22 -14.17
C ILE A 311 -24.27 -13.70 -12.85
N MET A 312 -24.83 -12.49 -12.82
CA MET A 312 -25.45 -11.93 -11.61
C MET A 312 -26.76 -12.63 -11.28
N SER A 313 -27.58 -12.96 -12.28
CA SER A 313 -28.80 -13.76 -12.07
C SER A 313 -28.44 -15.15 -11.52
N LEU A 314 -27.45 -15.82 -12.12
CA LEU A 314 -26.97 -17.12 -11.65
C LEU A 314 -26.43 -17.05 -10.22
N ALA A 315 -25.65 -16.02 -9.90
CA ALA A 315 -25.11 -15.82 -8.55
C ALA A 315 -26.21 -15.63 -7.50
N ARG A 316 -27.31 -14.95 -7.85
CA ARG A 316 -28.49 -14.84 -6.98
C ARG A 316 -29.19 -16.18 -6.79
N GLU A 317 -29.39 -16.93 -7.87
CA GLU A 317 -30.02 -18.25 -7.82
C GLU A 317 -29.22 -19.23 -6.96
N LEU A 318 -27.88 -19.21 -7.08
CA LEU A 318 -26.97 -20.06 -6.29
C LEU A 318 -26.64 -19.48 -4.91
N ASN A 319 -27.06 -18.25 -4.62
CA ASN A 319 -26.68 -17.47 -3.44
C ASN A 319 -25.15 -17.38 -3.23
N LYS A 320 -24.39 -17.12 -4.29
CA LYS A 320 -22.93 -16.99 -4.27
C LYS A 320 -22.47 -15.56 -4.56
N PRO A 321 -21.29 -15.13 -4.07
CA PRO A 321 -20.70 -13.87 -4.50
C PRO A 321 -20.19 -13.95 -5.94
N VAL A 322 -19.76 -12.80 -6.48
CA VAL A 322 -19.30 -12.66 -7.86
C VAL A 322 -17.94 -11.98 -7.92
N ASP A 323 -17.01 -12.56 -8.68
CA ASP A 323 -15.72 -11.95 -8.98
C ASP A 323 -15.59 -11.78 -10.51
N VAL A 324 -15.26 -10.59 -11.00
CA VAL A 324 -15.27 -10.30 -12.45
C VAL A 324 -13.97 -9.66 -12.88
N HIS A 325 -13.31 -10.23 -13.88
CA HIS A 325 -12.22 -9.58 -14.60
C HIS A 325 -12.75 -8.39 -15.39
N ILE A 326 -12.24 -7.19 -15.08
CA ILE A 326 -12.69 -5.95 -15.69
C ILE A 326 -11.52 -5.08 -16.14
N ASP A 327 -11.73 -4.34 -17.21
CA ASP A 327 -10.91 -3.19 -17.59
C ASP A 327 -9.42 -3.56 -17.78
N GLN A 328 -9.15 -4.69 -18.46
CA GLN A 328 -7.80 -5.27 -18.59
C GLN A 328 -6.96 -4.70 -19.75
N GLU A 329 -7.52 -3.84 -20.61
CA GLU A 329 -6.84 -3.38 -21.84
C GLU A 329 -6.00 -2.11 -21.67
N ASN A 330 -5.96 -1.53 -20.46
CA ASN A 330 -5.25 -0.28 -20.21
C ASN A 330 -5.72 0.87 -21.12
N ASN A 331 -7.03 0.90 -21.33
CA ASN A 331 -7.72 1.69 -22.33
C ASN A 331 -8.73 2.65 -21.67
N PRO A 332 -8.54 3.98 -21.71
CA PRO A 332 -9.45 4.91 -21.04
C PRO A 332 -10.89 4.90 -21.57
N ASP A 333 -11.17 4.27 -22.71
CA ASP A 333 -12.52 4.13 -23.26
C ASP A 333 -13.27 2.90 -22.75
N GLU A 334 -12.60 1.93 -22.12
CA GLU A 334 -13.28 0.79 -21.48
C GLU A 334 -14.13 1.24 -20.30
N ARG A 335 -15.30 0.63 -20.11
CA ARG A 335 -16.27 1.04 -19.09
C ARG A 335 -16.72 -0.12 -18.21
N GLU A 336 -15.93 -1.19 -18.13
CA GLU A 336 -16.36 -2.42 -17.46
C GLU A 336 -16.45 -2.21 -15.94
N THR A 337 -15.57 -1.40 -15.33
CA THR A 337 -15.71 -1.05 -13.90
C THR A 337 -17.03 -0.32 -13.61
N GLU A 338 -17.36 0.68 -14.43
CA GLU A 338 -18.60 1.45 -14.28
C GLU A 338 -19.82 0.55 -14.49
N LEU A 339 -19.80 -0.25 -15.56
CA LEU A 339 -20.89 -1.15 -15.89
C LEU A 339 -21.11 -2.20 -14.79
N LEU A 340 -20.04 -2.78 -14.26
CA LEU A 340 -20.12 -3.76 -13.17
C LEU A 340 -20.75 -3.15 -11.92
N ALA A 341 -20.41 -1.91 -11.57
CA ALA A 341 -20.99 -1.22 -10.42
C ALA A 341 -22.49 -0.93 -10.60
N LEU A 342 -22.89 -0.46 -11.79
CA LEU A 342 -24.31 -0.30 -12.12
C LEU A 342 -25.08 -1.62 -12.01
N LYS A 343 -24.53 -2.68 -12.60
CA LYS A 343 -25.17 -4.01 -12.60
C LYS A 343 -25.24 -4.62 -11.20
N THR A 344 -24.22 -4.39 -10.37
CA THR A 344 -24.23 -4.79 -8.96
C THR A 344 -25.42 -4.19 -8.22
N ILE A 345 -25.70 -2.90 -8.44
CA ILE A 345 -26.84 -2.20 -7.85
C ILE A 345 -28.16 -2.70 -8.44
N GLU A 346 -28.25 -2.84 -9.76
CA GLU A 346 -29.43 -3.31 -10.49
C GLU A 346 -29.89 -4.70 -10.01
N HIS A 347 -28.94 -5.60 -9.80
CA HIS A 347 -29.21 -6.98 -9.35
C HIS A 347 -29.32 -7.12 -7.84
N GLY A 348 -29.11 -6.06 -7.05
CA GLY A 348 -29.20 -6.11 -5.59
C GLY A 348 -28.08 -6.93 -4.94
N LEU A 349 -26.88 -6.93 -5.54
CA LEU A 349 -25.72 -7.71 -5.09
C LEU A 349 -24.66 -6.84 -4.37
N GLN A 350 -25.05 -5.69 -3.84
CA GLN A 350 -24.13 -4.80 -3.13
C GLN A 350 -23.40 -5.53 -2.00
N GLY A 351 -22.09 -5.29 -1.87
CA GLY A 351 -21.24 -5.98 -0.87
C GLY A 351 -20.84 -7.41 -1.26
N ARG A 352 -21.30 -7.93 -2.40
CA ARG A 352 -21.05 -9.32 -2.84
C ARG A 352 -20.32 -9.43 -4.18
N VAL A 353 -19.94 -8.31 -4.79
CA VAL A 353 -19.30 -8.25 -6.11
C VAL A 353 -17.90 -7.66 -6.00
N ARG A 354 -16.96 -8.25 -6.73
CA ARG A 354 -15.55 -7.83 -6.77
C ARG A 354 -15.10 -7.64 -8.21
N GLY A 355 -14.42 -6.53 -8.45
CA GLY A 355 -13.77 -6.24 -9.73
C GLY A 355 -12.29 -6.60 -9.66
N VAL A 356 -11.82 -7.51 -10.51
CA VAL A 356 -10.40 -7.86 -10.64
C VAL A 356 -9.75 -6.94 -11.68
N HIS A 357 -8.59 -6.39 -11.32
CA HIS A 357 -7.73 -5.47 -12.07
C HIS A 357 -8.15 -4.01 -12.06
N ALA A 358 -9.26 -3.64 -12.71
CA ALA A 358 -9.67 -2.25 -12.93
C ALA A 358 -8.55 -1.37 -13.54
N ILE A 359 -7.75 -1.90 -14.46
CA ILE A 359 -6.54 -1.24 -14.98
C ILE A 359 -6.91 0.01 -15.77
N SER A 360 -7.88 -0.11 -16.68
CA SER A 360 -8.34 0.99 -17.53
C SER A 360 -8.92 2.17 -16.75
N LEU A 361 -9.38 1.97 -15.52
CA LEU A 361 -9.76 3.07 -14.62
C LEU A 361 -8.58 4.02 -14.36
N GLY A 362 -7.36 3.49 -14.21
CA GLY A 362 -6.14 4.28 -14.01
C GLY A 362 -5.78 5.17 -15.20
N ALA A 363 -6.22 4.80 -16.40
CA ALA A 363 -5.97 5.55 -17.63
C ALA A 363 -6.95 6.73 -17.85
N LYS A 364 -8.09 6.75 -17.15
CA LYS A 364 -9.14 7.76 -17.32
C LYS A 364 -8.74 9.11 -16.72
N HIS A 365 -9.40 10.18 -17.15
CA HIS A 365 -9.23 11.50 -16.54
C HIS A 365 -9.63 11.48 -15.05
N PRO A 366 -8.93 12.20 -14.14
CA PRO A 366 -9.21 12.17 -12.70
C PRO A 366 -10.66 12.44 -12.30
N ILE A 367 -11.38 13.27 -13.07
CA ILE A 367 -12.81 13.52 -12.85
C ILE A 367 -13.63 12.24 -13.04
N GLU A 368 -13.38 11.50 -14.12
CA GLU A 368 -14.07 10.23 -14.39
C GLU A 368 -13.64 9.14 -13.40
N GLN A 369 -12.35 9.11 -13.02
CA GLN A 369 -11.89 8.22 -11.96
C GLN A 369 -12.70 8.43 -10.68
N ASN A 370 -12.78 9.66 -10.20
CA ASN A 370 -13.51 9.97 -8.97
C ASN A 370 -14.99 9.58 -9.08
N ARG A 371 -15.66 9.92 -10.20
CA ARG A 371 -17.07 9.59 -10.43
C ARG A 371 -17.34 8.08 -10.39
N ILE A 372 -16.49 7.30 -11.05
CA ILE A 372 -16.61 5.84 -11.08
C ILE A 372 -16.28 5.23 -9.71
N ILE A 373 -15.29 5.77 -8.99
CA ILE A 373 -14.94 5.29 -7.64
C ILE A 373 -16.08 5.51 -6.65
N GLU A 374 -16.78 6.65 -6.70
CA GLU A 374 -17.98 6.85 -5.87
C GLU A 374 -19.05 5.80 -6.19
N LEU A 375 -19.27 5.49 -7.47
CA LEU A 375 -20.22 4.45 -7.86
C LEU A 375 -19.81 3.05 -7.38
N VAL A 376 -18.51 2.72 -7.42
CA VAL A 376 -17.95 1.47 -6.87
C VAL A 376 -18.19 1.41 -5.36
N LYS A 377 -18.04 2.53 -4.65
CA LYS A 377 -18.36 2.65 -3.21
C LYS A 377 -19.85 2.43 -2.94
N ASP A 378 -20.73 3.08 -3.71
CA ASP A 378 -22.19 2.95 -3.58
C ASP A 378 -22.66 1.51 -3.87
N ALA A 379 -22.01 0.83 -4.82
CA ALA A 379 -22.24 -0.57 -5.11
C ALA A 379 -21.68 -1.51 -4.02
N GLY A 380 -20.91 -1.01 -3.05
CA GLY A 380 -20.24 -1.82 -2.04
C GLY A 380 -19.27 -2.84 -2.66
N MET A 381 -18.66 -2.50 -3.79
CA MET A 381 -17.74 -3.40 -4.48
C MET A 381 -16.34 -3.37 -3.85
N GLN A 382 -15.66 -4.50 -3.91
CA GLN A 382 -14.22 -4.60 -3.65
C GLN A 382 -13.45 -4.57 -4.97
N ILE A 383 -12.29 -3.92 -5.02
CA ILE A 383 -11.37 -3.94 -6.16
C ILE A 383 -10.13 -4.75 -5.82
N ILE A 384 -9.89 -5.82 -6.57
CA ILE A 384 -8.70 -6.67 -6.42
C ILE A 384 -7.65 -6.21 -7.42
N VAL A 385 -6.48 -5.78 -6.95
CA VAL A 385 -5.36 -5.36 -7.79
C VAL A 385 -4.30 -6.44 -7.86
N CYS A 386 -3.76 -6.67 -9.06
CA CYS A 386 -2.68 -7.63 -9.31
C CYS A 386 -1.48 -6.89 -9.93
N PRO A 387 -0.66 -6.19 -9.14
CA PRO A 387 0.36 -5.24 -9.62
C PRO A 387 1.27 -5.75 -10.75
N SER A 388 1.89 -6.93 -10.59
CA SER A 388 2.83 -7.45 -11.60
C SER A 388 2.13 -7.80 -12.91
N ALA A 389 0.95 -8.43 -12.83
CA ALA A 389 0.13 -8.74 -14.00
C ALA A 389 -0.33 -7.47 -14.72
N ALA A 390 -0.79 -6.51 -13.94
CA ALA A 390 -1.26 -5.23 -14.42
C ALA A 390 -0.16 -4.45 -15.16
N LEU A 391 1.07 -4.40 -14.63
CA LEU A 391 2.22 -3.78 -15.31
C LEU A 391 2.62 -4.42 -16.64
N SER A 392 2.33 -5.71 -16.84
CA SER A 392 2.62 -6.38 -18.11
C SER A 392 1.68 -5.96 -19.25
N MET A 393 0.56 -5.31 -18.92
CA MET A 393 -0.40 -4.84 -19.91
C MET A 393 0.17 -3.63 -20.67
N LYS A 394 0.30 -3.81 -21.98
CA LYS A 394 0.82 -2.80 -22.89
C LYS A 394 -0.07 -1.56 -22.84
N GLN A 395 0.55 -0.39 -22.86
CA GLN A 395 -0.16 0.84 -23.15
C GLN A 395 -0.60 0.85 -24.62
N LEU A 396 -1.72 1.49 -24.90
CA LEU A 396 -2.19 1.67 -26.26
C LEU A 396 -1.22 2.56 -27.04
N ASP A 397 -0.96 2.21 -28.30
CA ASP A 397 -0.18 3.02 -29.25
C ASP A 397 -1.01 4.20 -29.77
N ARG A 398 -1.41 5.08 -28.84
CA ARG A 398 -2.13 6.32 -29.14
C ARG A 398 -1.70 7.41 -28.17
N PRO A 399 -1.77 8.69 -28.56
CA PRO A 399 -1.49 9.79 -27.65
C PRO A 399 -2.46 9.74 -26.46
N SER A 400 -1.95 9.37 -25.28
CA SER A 400 -2.66 9.58 -24.02
C SER A 400 -2.29 10.96 -23.48
N PRO A 401 -3.25 11.81 -23.14
CA PRO A 401 -2.96 13.10 -22.51
C PRO A 401 -2.42 12.95 -21.08
N LEU A 402 -2.45 11.73 -20.52
CA LEU A 402 -2.07 11.45 -19.14
C LEU A 402 -1.02 10.35 -19.10
N LEU A 403 0.08 10.61 -18.37
CA LEU A 403 0.99 9.56 -17.93
C LEU A 403 0.35 8.83 -16.75
N HIS A 404 0.16 7.53 -16.89
CA HIS A 404 -0.39 6.67 -15.84
C HIS A 404 0.36 5.34 -15.79
N ASN A 405 0.27 4.66 -14.66
CA ASN A 405 0.67 3.25 -14.57
C ASN A 405 -0.46 2.37 -15.09
N SER A 406 -0.13 1.13 -15.41
CA SER A 406 -1.10 0.10 -15.77
C SER A 406 -1.74 -0.55 -14.53
N ILE A 407 -1.86 0.15 -13.40
CA ILE A 407 -2.49 -0.35 -12.16
C ILE A 407 -3.67 0.58 -11.86
N ALA A 408 -4.76 0.03 -11.29
CA ALA A 408 -5.90 0.82 -10.80
C ALA A 408 -5.44 1.98 -9.89
N PRO A 409 -6.21 3.09 -9.79
CA PRO A 409 -5.83 4.26 -9.00
C PRO A 409 -6.02 4.00 -7.49
N VAL A 410 -5.21 3.10 -6.91
CA VAL A 410 -5.33 2.57 -5.54
C VAL A 410 -5.38 3.68 -4.50
N ALA A 411 -4.51 4.69 -4.58
CA ALA A 411 -4.54 5.82 -3.65
C ALA A 411 -5.91 6.53 -3.63
N ARG A 412 -6.54 6.73 -4.80
CA ARG A 412 -7.86 7.37 -4.90
C ARG A 412 -9.00 6.48 -4.42
N LEU A 413 -8.87 5.16 -4.62
CA LEU A 413 -9.79 4.16 -4.10
C LEU A 413 -9.79 4.19 -2.56
N LEU A 414 -8.60 4.15 -1.96
CA LEU A 414 -8.42 4.23 -0.50
C LEU A 414 -8.90 5.56 0.09
N GLU A 415 -8.60 6.70 -0.55
CA GLU A 415 -9.09 8.02 -0.13
C GLU A 415 -10.63 8.12 -0.07
N ARG A 416 -11.33 7.22 -0.76
CA ARG A 416 -12.79 7.14 -0.82
C ARG A 416 -13.35 5.96 -0.04
N ASP A 417 -12.55 5.29 0.77
CA ASP A 417 -12.96 4.11 1.54
C ASP A 417 -13.48 2.94 0.68
N VAL A 418 -13.01 2.81 -0.56
CA VAL A 418 -13.28 1.60 -1.35
C VAL A 418 -12.41 0.47 -0.83
N ASP A 419 -13.01 -0.71 -0.69
CA ASP A 419 -12.30 -1.91 -0.25
C ASP A 419 -11.36 -2.39 -1.36
N VAL A 420 -10.08 -2.51 -1.03
CA VAL A 420 -9.02 -2.92 -1.96
C VAL A 420 -8.33 -4.17 -1.43
N ALA A 421 -8.09 -5.12 -2.33
CA ALA A 421 -7.45 -6.39 -2.03
C ALA A 421 -6.31 -6.70 -3.02
N LEU A 422 -5.40 -7.58 -2.63
CA LEU A 422 -4.25 -7.99 -3.45
C LEU A 422 -4.46 -9.36 -4.09
N GLY A 423 -3.95 -9.54 -5.31
CA GLY A 423 -3.86 -10.83 -5.99
C GLY A 423 -2.53 -10.99 -6.73
N VAL A 424 -2.11 -12.24 -6.94
CA VAL A 424 -0.93 -12.59 -7.75
C VAL A 424 -1.24 -12.87 -9.22
N ASP A 425 -2.51 -13.17 -9.53
CA ASP A 425 -2.97 -13.53 -10.88
C ASP A 425 -2.29 -14.81 -11.42
N ASN A 426 -1.90 -14.85 -12.69
CA ASN A 426 -1.24 -16.01 -13.30
C ASN A 426 0.18 -16.22 -12.76
N ILE A 427 0.61 -17.49 -12.63
CA ILE A 427 1.96 -17.88 -12.17
C ILE A 427 2.63 -18.76 -13.22
N HIS A 428 3.81 -18.37 -13.70
CA HIS A 428 4.62 -19.16 -14.64
C HIS A 428 3.82 -19.76 -15.81
N ASP A 429 3.07 -18.91 -16.50
CA ASP A 429 2.20 -19.32 -17.59
C ASP A 429 2.35 -18.44 -18.84
N LEU A 430 1.57 -18.69 -19.90
CA LEU A 430 1.69 -17.90 -21.13
C LEU A 430 1.25 -16.45 -20.97
N PHE A 431 0.36 -16.13 -20.03
CA PHE A 431 -0.04 -14.75 -19.74
C PHE A 431 1.08 -14.05 -18.98
N MET A 432 1.54 -14.67 -17.90
CA MET A 432 2.55 -14.15 -16.97
C MET A 432 3.71 -15.14 -16.77
N PRO A 433 4.73 -15.14 -17.65
CA PRO A 433 5.84 -16.09 -17.57
C PRO A 433 6.73 -15.93 -16.33
N LEU A 434 6.85 -14.69 -15.81
CA LEU A 434 7.81 -14.32 -14.76
C LEU A 434 7.19 -14.17 -13.37
N VAL A 435 5.86 -14.12 -13.27
CA VAL A 435 5.20 -14.05 -11.96
C VAL A 435 5.36 -15.41 -11.28
N ASP A 436 5.85 -15.38 -10.04
CA ASP A 436 6.24 -16.55 -9.25
C ASP A 436 5.33 -16.78 -8.02
N GLY A 437 4.40 -15.87 -7.76
CA GLY A 437 3.46 -15.93 -6.64
C GLY A 437 3.97 -15.29 -5.35
N ASP A 438 5.04 -14.49 -5.36
CA ASP A 438 5.55 -13.77 -4.18
C ASP A 438 4.66 -12.56 -3.81
N MET A 439 3.93 -12.65 -2.68
CA MET A 439 3.06 -11.60 -2.16
C MET A 439 3.83 -10.36 -1.70
N TRP A 440 5.05 -10.51 -1.19
CA TRP A 440 5.90 -9.37 -0.86
C TRP A 440 6.33 -8.63 -2.14
N PHE A 441 6.63 -9.36 -3.21
CA PHE A 441 6.93 -8.76 -4.50
C PHE A 441 5.74 -7.95 -5.01
N GLU A 442 4.52 -8.49 -4.98
CA GLU A 442 3.30 -7.75 -5.34
C GLU A 442 3.13 -6.49 -4.50
N CYS A 443 3.30 -6.57 -3.18
CA CYS A 443 3.24 -5.41 -2.29
C CYS A 443 4.29 -4.37 -2.65
N ARG A 444 5.53 -4.77 -2.91
CA ARG A 444 6.62 -3.86 -3.29
C ARG A 444 6.30 -3.15 -4.61
N VAL A 445 5.87 -3.89 -5.62
CA VAL A 445 5.48 -3.33 -6.91
C VAL A 445 4.33 -2.33 -6.76
N LEU A 446 3.31 -2.67 -5.95
CA LEU A 446 2.21 -1.76 -5.63
C LEU A 446 2.73 -0.45 -5.02
N MET A 447 3.57 -0.54 -3.99
CA MET A 447 4.14 0.62 -3.30
C MET A 447 4.97 1.51 -4.23
N GLU A 448 5.87 0.92 -5.00
CA GLU A 448 6.79 1.63 -5.89
C GLU A 448 6.07 2.25 -7.09
N ALA A 449 5.20 1.48 -7.75
CA ALA A 449 4.47 1.97 -8.91
C ALA A 449 3.45 3.05 -8.50
N CYS A 450 2.67 2.82 -7.45
CA CYS A 450 1.60 3.74 -7.03
C CYS A 450 2.07 4.85 -6.08
N ARG A 451 3.36 4.87 -5.70
CA ARG A 451 3.94 5.82 -4.72
C ARG A 451 3.23 5.78 -3.37
N LEU A 452 2.74 4.60 -2.98
CA LEU A 452 2.03 4.34 -1.74
C LEU A 452 3.01 3.78 -0.71
N TYR A 453 3.71 4.64 0.03
CA TYR A 453 4.71 4.22 1.03
C TYR A 453 4.17 4.11 2.46
N ASP A 454 2.85 4.06 2.62
CA ASP A 454 2.20 3.80 3.90
C ASP A 454 2.14 2.30 4.15
N LEU A 455 3.07 1.78 4.96
CA LEU A 455 3.19 0.34 5.21
C LEU A 455 1.94 -0.25 5.89
N GLU A 456 1.24 0.54 6.71
CA GLU A 456 0.03 0.07 7.39
C GLU A 456 -1.10 -0.11 6.39
N ALA A 457 -1.33 0.88 5.51
CA ALA A 457 -2.36 0.80 4.48
C ALA A 457 -2.09 -0.35 3.48
N VAL A 458 -0.83 -0.59 3.12
CA VAL A 458 -0.46 -1.68 2.20
C VAL A 458 -0.60 -3.03 2.90
N ALA A 459 -0.25 -3.14 4.18
CA ALA A 459 -0.47 -4.35 4.95
C ALA A 459 -1.97 -4.63 5.16
N ASP A 460 -2.81 -3.60 5.33
CA ASP A 460 -4.26 -3.75 5.36
C ASP A 460 -4.80 -4.35 4.06
N ILE A 461 -4.30 -3.92 2.89
CA ILE A 461 -4.67 -4.51 1.59
C ILE A 461 -4.17 -5.96 1.49
N ALA A 462 -2.91 -6.22 1.85
CA ALA A 462 -2.27 -7.51 1.66
C ALA A 462 -2.76 -8.59 2.63
N CYS A 463 -3.30 -8.20 3.77
CA CYS A 463 -3.89 -9.07 4.80
C CYS A 463 -5.43 -9.03 4.79
N ASN A 464 -6.04 -8.35 3.81
CA ASN A 464 -7.49 -8.18 3.76
C ASN A 464 -8.18 -9.54 3.58
N THR A 465 -8.98 -9.99 4.54
CA THR A 465 -9.78 -11.23 4.42
C THR A 465 -11.25 -10.97 4.10
N ARG A 466 -11.66 -9.70 3.92
CA ARG A 466 -13.04 -9.36 3.60
C ARG A 466 -13.43 -9.95 2.25
N GLY A 467 -14.55 -10.65 2.24
CA GLY A 467 -15.10 -11.28 1.05
C GLY A 467 -14.73 -12.74 0.87
N PHE A 468 -13.85 -13.32 1.69
CA PHE A 468 -13.84 -14.77 1.88
C PHE A 468 -15.12 -15.18 2.63
N VAL A 469 -15.79 -16.22 2.16
CA VAL A 469 -16.94 -16.86 2.80
C VAL A 469 -16.44 -17.56 4.06
N THR A 470 -16.91 -17.12 5.23
CA THR A 470 -16.60 -17.79 6.50
C THR A 470 -17.18 -19.20 6.48
N ALA A 471 -16.34 -20.20 6.73
CA ALA A 471 -16.70 -21.61 6.83
C ALA A 471 -17.74 -21.91 7.93
#